data_AF-A0A7Y6UB90-F1
#
_entry.id   AF-A0A7Y6UB90-F1
#
_cell.length_a   1.000
_cell.length_b   1.000
_cell.length_c   1.000
_cell.angle_alpha   90.00
_cell.angle_beta   90.00
_cell.angle_gamma   90.00
#
_symmetry.space_group_name_H-M   'P 1'
#
loop_
_entity.id
_entity.type
_entity.pdbx_description
1 polymer ?
#
loop_
_entity_poly.entity_id
_entity_poly.type
_entity_poly.pdbx_seq_one_letter_code
_entity_poly.pdbx_strand_id
1 'polypeptide(L)' 'MAFYIKVTKEVADRLHLTDIRNRTADGNVLLWQADVARFPGDTVFDRAKEAGGICLTPQAAKEEIDGTDHPVEVFTP' A
#
# COMPACT_ATOMS: atom_id res chain seq x y z
N MET A 1 4.98 -8.37 13.33
CA MET A 1 5.84 -7.87 12.23
C MET A 1 5.12 -6.72 11.55
N ALA A 2 5.83 -5.63 11.23
CA ALA A 2 5.23 -4.47 10.58
C ALA A 2 5.24 -4.62 9.05
N PHE A 3 4.15 -4.23 8.41
CA PHE A 3 4.00 -4.22 6.94
C PHE A 3 3.67 -2.82 6.44
N TYR A 4 4.08 -2.54 5.20
CA TYR A 4 3.55 -1.43 4.42
C TYR A 4 2.50 -1.98 3.45
N ILE A 5 1.50 -1.19 3.11
CA ILE A 5 0.46 -1.60 2.16
C ILE A 5 0.61 -0.76 0.91
N LYS A 6 1.07 -1.36 -0.18
CA LYS A 6 1.06 -0.70 -1.48
C LYS A 6 -0.38 -0.66 -2.00
N VAL A 7 -0.83 0.50 -2.43
CA VAL A 7 -2.14 0.71 -3.07
C VAL A 7 -1.99 1.62 -4.29
N THR A 8 -2.99 1.62 -5.16
CA THR A 8 -3.04 2.60 -6.25
C THR A 8 -3.12 4.02 -5.70
N LYS A 9 -2.60 4.99 -6.46
CA LYS A 9 -2.76 6.41 -6.11
C LYS A 9 -4.22 6.80 -5.90
N GLU A 10 -5.14 6.25 -6.68
CA GLU A 10 -6.57 6.53 -6.58
C GLU A 10 -7.15 6.07 -5.23
N VAL A 11 -6.78 4.88 -4.75
CA VAL A 11 -7.18 4.42 -3.41
C VAL A 11 -6.63 5.36 -2.34
N ALA A 12 -5.35 5.75 -2.42
CA ALA A 12 -4.76 6.68 -1.47
C ALA A 12 -5.41 8.08 -1.49
N ASP A 13 -5.82 8.56 -2.67
CA ASP A 13 -6.51 9.84 -2.85
C ASP A 13 -7.90 9.80 -2.19
N ARG A 14 -8.66 8.70 -2.36
CA ARG A 14 -9.96 8.49 -1.67
C ARG A 14 -9.82 8.42 -0.13
N LEU A 15 -8.64 8.04 0.35
CA LEU A 15 -8.32 8.00 1.79
C LEU A 15 -7.74 9.32 2.30
N HIS A 16 -7.47 10.29 1.42
CA HIS A 16 -6.76 11.54 1.74
C HIS A 16 -5.36 11.32 2.32
N LEU A 17 -4.66 10.28 1.86
CA LEU A 17 -3.35 9.89 2.40
C LEU A 17 -2.18 10.19 1.44
N THR A 18 -2.45 10.46 0.18
CA THR A 18 -1.42 10.58 -0.87
C THR A 18 -0.37 11.65 -0.61
N ASP A 19 -0.72 12.73 0.09
CA ASP A 19 0.21 13.83 0.38
C ASP A 19 1.03 13.61 1.67
N ILE A 20 0.65 12.62 2.48
CA ILE A 20 1.28 12.34 3.79
C ILE A 20 1.90 10.93 3.86
N ARG A 21 2.00 10.25 2.71
CA ARG A 21 2.57 8.92 2.56
C ARG A 21 3.62 8.88 1.46
N ASN A 22 4.52 7.91 1.58
CA ASN A 22 5.57 7.72 0.59
C ASN A 22 4.99 7.17 -0.70
N ARG A 23 5.48 7.69 -1.83
CA ARG A 23 5.19 7.15 -3.15
C ARG A 23 6.25 6.14 -3.55
N THR A 24 5.83 5.15 -4.32
CA THR A 24 6.70 4.20 -5.01
C THR A 24 7.13 4.78 -6.36
N ALA A 25 8.20 4.25 -6.94
CA ALA A 25 8.76 4.72 -8.21
C ALA A 25 7.77 4.59 -9.38
N ASP A 26 6.85 3.62 -9.32
CA ASP A 26 5.79 3.40 -10.30
C ASP A 26 4.54 4.26 -10.05
N GLY A 27 4.58 5.21 -9.10
CA GLY A 27 3.52 6.20 -8.88
C GLY A 27 2.41 5.76 -7.93
N ASN A 28 2.52 4.57 -7.34
CA ASN A 28 1.64 4.07 -6.29
C ASN A 28 2.03 4.62 -4.90
N VAL A 29 1.27 4.26 -3.86
CA VAL A 29 1.43 4.82 -2.51
C VAL A 29 1.57 3.72 -1.47
N LEU A 30 2.45 3.93 -0.48
CA LEU A 30 2.67 3.03 0.65
C LEU A 30 1.93 3.54 1.89
N LEU A 31 0.87 2.83 2.28
CA LEU A 31 0.09 3.09 3.49
C LEU A 31 0.68 2.36 4.70
N TRP A 32 0.34 2.85 5.89
CA TRP A 32 0.60 2.17 7.16
C TRP A 32 -0.55 1.21 7.50
N GLN A 33 -0.26 0.21 8.33
CA GLN A 33 -1.29 -0.74 8.80
C GLN A 33 -2.47 -0.06 9.49
N ALA A 34 -2.23 1.07 10.17
CA ALA A 34 -3.28 1.86 10.81
C ALA A 34 -4.23 2.51 9.80
N ASP A 35 -3.74 2.89 8.62
CA ASP A 35 -4.55 3.54 7.58
C ASP A 35 -5.61 2.58 7.01
N VAL A 36 -5.26 1.29 6.92
CA VAL A 36 -6.16 0.24 6.44
C VAL A 36 -6.98 -0.42 7.56
N ALA A 37 -6.82 0.01 8.81
CA ALA A 37 -7.52 -0.60 9.95
C ALA A 37 -9.05 -0.43 9.89
N ARG A 38 -9.54 0.53 9.09
CA ARG A 38 -10.96 0.80 8.85
C ARG A 38 -11.63 -0.21 7.90
N PHE A 39 -10.87 -0.98 7.14
CA PHE A 39 -11.41 -1.97 6.21
C PHE A 39 -11.78 -3.26 6.97
N PRO A 40 -12.79 -4.00 6.48
CA PRO A 40 -13.16 -5.28 7.08
C PRO A 40 -12.02 -6.31 6.94
N GLY A 41 -11.98 -7.29 7.85
CA GLY A 41 -10.99 -8.37 7.83
C GLY A 41 -10.31 -8.60 9.19
N ASP A 42 -9.95 -9.85 9.44
CA ASP A 42 -9.36 -10.30 10.70
C ASP A 42 -7.85 -10.02 10.76
N THR A 43 -7.18 -10.04 9.61
CA THR A 43 -5.74 -9.78 9.50
C THR A 43 -5.45 -8.51 8.69
N VAL A 44 -4.23 -7.99 8.78
CA VAL A 44 -3.78 -6.88 7.91
C VAL A 44 -3.82 -7.27 6.42
N PHE A 45 -3.62 -8.55 6.09
CA PHE A 45 -3.65 -9.03 4.73
C PHE A 45 -5.06 -8.97 4.14
N ASP A 46 -6.07 -9.36 4.93
CA ASP A 46 -7.47 -9.25 4.53
C ASP A 46 -7.84 -7.78 4.27
N ARG A 47 -7.50 -6.90 5.22
CA ARG A 47 -7.80 -5.46 5.12
C ARG A 47 -7.08 -4.78 3.95
N ALA A 48 -5.83 -5.15 3.70
CA ALA A 48 -5.07 -4.67 2.56
C ALA A 48 -5.76 -5.08 1.25
N LYS A 49 -6.18 -6.36 1.15
CA LYS A 49 -6.88 -6.87 -0.03
C LYS A 49 -8.22 -6.16 -0.25
N GLU A 50 -8.99 -5.90 0.80
CA GLU A 50 -10.23 -5.12 0.73
C GLU A 50 -10.00 -3.69 0.25
N ALA A 51 -8.84 -3.11 0.54
CA ALA A 51 -8.42 -1.81 0.00
C ALA A 51 -7.85 -1.88 -1.43
N GLY A 52 -7.74 -3.06 -2.05
CA GLY A 52 -7.08 -3.27 -3.34
C GLY A 52 -5.54 -3.27 -3.27
N GLY A 53 -4.99 -3.35 -2.07
CA GLY A 53 -3.56 -3.27 -1.79
C GLY A 53 -2.89 -4.60 -1.46
N ILE A 54 -1.56 -4.57 -1.43
CA ILE A 54 -0.71 -5.72 -1.09
C ILE A 54 0.22 -5.36 0.07
N CYS A 55 0.34 -6.27 1.03
CA CYS A 55 1.28 -6.15 2.14
C CYS A 55 2.72 -6.41 1.70
N LEU A 56 3.60 -5.46 1.97
CA LEU A 56 5.03 -5.52 1.70
C LEU A 56 5.82 -5.54 3.01
N THR A 57 6.89 -6.33 3.01
CA THR A 57 7.91 -6.22 4.06
C THR A 57 8.60 -4.85 3.98
N PRO A 58 9.27 -4.38 5.05
CA PRO A 58 10.02 -3.12 4.98
C PRO A 58 11.07 -3.09 3.87
N GLN A 59 11.70 -4.23 3.58
CA GLN A 59 12.68 -4.36 2.50
C GLN A 59 12.03 -4.19 1.12
N ALA A 60 10.93 -4.92 0.86
CA ALA A 60 10.20 -4.79 -0.41
C ALA A 60 9.62 -3.38 -0.59
N ALA A 61 9.11 -2.77 0.46
CA ALA A 61 8.62 -1.39 0.42
C ALA A 61 9.72 -0.39 0.06
N LYS A 62 10.96 -0.61 0.54
CA LYS A 62 12.12 0.20 0.15
C LYS A 62 12.46 0.01 -1.32
N GLU A 63 12.46 -1.22 -1.83
CA GLU A 63 12.70 -1.52 -3.24
C GLU A 63 11.66 -0.85 -4.15
N GLU A 64 10.40 -0.82 -3.73
CA GLU A 64 9.33 -0.11 -4.44
C GLU A 64 9.53 1.42 -4.47
N ILE A 65 10.08 2.02 -3.40
CA ILE A 65 10.43 3.44 -3.37
C ILE A 65 11.63 3.74 -4.28
N ASP A 66 12.68 2.94 -4.16
CA ASP A 66 13.94 3.15 -4.89
C ASP A 66 13.78 2.83 -6.40
N GLY A 67 12.81 1.98 -6.74
CA GLY A 67 12.55 1.46 -8.08
C GLY A 67 13.09 0.04 -8.24
N THR A 68 12.26 -0.84 -8.79
CA THR A 68 12.55 -2.26 -9.02
C THR A 68 12.12 -2.69 -10.42
N ASP A 69 12.79 -3.68 -11.00
CA ASP A 69 12.46 -4.23 -12.33
C ASP A 69 11.09 -4.95 -12.34
N HIS A 70 10.63 -5.38 -11.17
CA HIS A 70 9.39 -6.12 -11.00
C HIS A 70 8.52 -5.51 -9.89
N PRO A 71 7.91 -4.33 -10.15
CA PRO A 71 7.07 -3.68 -9.15
C PRO A 71 5.82 -4.51 -8.88
N VAL A 72 5.40 -4.57 -7.62
CA VAL A 72 4.23 -5.32 -7.19
C VAL A 72 2.95 -4.67 -7.71
N GLU A 73 2.16 -5.38 -8.52
CA GLU A 73 0.93 -4.85 -9.10
C GLU A 73 -0.20 -4.75 -8.07
N VAL A 74 -0.93 -3.63 -8.10
CA VAL A 74 -2.07 -3.33 -7.22
C VAL A 74 -3.20 -2.76 -8.08
N PHE A 75 -4.44 -2.88 -7.61
CA PHE A 75 -5.62 -2.46 -8.38
C PHE A 75 -6.55 -1.57 -7.55
N THR A 76 -7.39 -0.79 -8.23
CA THR A 76 -8.46 -0.01 -7.59
C THR A 76 -9.75 -0.84 -7.62
N PRO A 77 -10.32 -1.21 -6.46
CA PRO A 77 -11.61 -1.88 -6.38
C PRO A 77 -12.79 -0.93 -6.67
#